data_AF-A0A3D3THS4-F1
#
_entry.id   AF-A0A3D3THS4-F1
#
_cell.length_a   1.000
_cell.length_b   1.000
_cell.length_c   1.000
_cell.angle_alpha   90.00
_cell.angle_beta   90.00
_cell.angle_gamma   90.00
#
_symmetry.space_group_name_H-M   'P 1'
#
loop_
_entity.id
_entity.type
_entity.pdbx_description
1 polymer ?
#
loop_
_entity_poly.entity_id
_entity_poly.type
_entity_poly.pdbx_seq_one_letter_code
_entity_poly.pdbx_strand_id
1 'polypeptide(L)'
;MKINTISVIILLLTSLTSCSDKQNKEASLYMEEINRLYQSGEYDEALIRIDSIQSLFPKAFPEIKAAMALKQHVRKASDEKVILT
;
A
#
# COMPACT_ATOMS: atom_id res chain seq x y z
N MET A 1 -1.55 -49.99 -4.41
CA MET A 1 -0.93 -48.66 -4.25
C MET A 1 -1.84 -47.81 -3.36
N LYS A 2 -1.64 -47.80 -2.04
CA LYS A 2 -2.44 -46.98 -1.12
C LYS A 2 -1.79 -45.60 -1.06
N ILE A 3 -2.31 -44.67 -1.86
CA ILE A 3 -1.95 -43.25 -1.74
C ILE A 3 -2.38 -42.81 -0.34
N ASN A 4 -1.40 -42.51 0.50
CA ASN A 4 -1.60 -42.09 1.88
C ASN A 4 -2.29 -40.71 1.84
N THR A 5 -3.58 -40.67 2.17
CA THR A 5 -4.44 -39.48 2.11
C THR A 5 -3.87 -38.29 2.90
N ILE A 6 -3.00 -38.55 3.87
CA ILE A 6 -2.28 -37.56 4.68
C ILE A 6 -1.34 -36.69 3.82
N SER A 7 -0.70 -37.25 2.78
CA SER A 7 0.26 -36.50 1.95
C SER A 7 -0.40 -35.46 1.05
N VAL A 8 -1.69 -35.61 0.70
CA VAL A 8 -2.41 -34.65 -0.15
C VAL A 8 -2.83 -33.40 0.65
N ILE A 9 -3.10 -33.56 1.94
CA ILE A 9 -3.55 -32.47 2.82
C ILE A 9 -2.43 -31.46 3.10
N ILE A 10 -1.19 -31.93 3.25
CA ILE A 10 -0.02 -31.07 3.52
C ILE A 10 0.33 -30.17 2.33
N LEU A 11 0.08 -30.60 1.10
CA LEU A 11 0.38 -29.81 -0.10
C LEU A 11 -0.64 -28.68 -0.34
N LEU A 12 -1.87 -28.79 0.18
CA LEU A 12 -2.89 -27.75 0.05
C LEU A 12 -2.72 -26.59 1.05
N LEU A 13 -2.04 -26.81 2.18
CA LEU A 13 -1.90 -25.81 3.25
C LEU A 13 -0.79 -24.77 2.98
N THR A 14 0.15 -25.06 2.09
CA THR A 14 1.30 -24.17 1.81
C THR A 14 1.00 -23.06 0.79
N SER A 15 -0.15 -23.10 0.10
CA SER A 15 -0.51 -22.09 -0.90
C SER A 15 -1.04 -20.77 -0.32
N LEU A 16 -1.29 -20.70 0.99
CA LEU A 16 -1.92 -19.54 1.63
C LEU A 16 -0.93 -18.46 2.10
N THR A 17 0.37 -18.74 2.19
CA THR A 17 1.36 -17.80 2.75
C THR A 17 1.98 -16.86 1.71
N SER A 18 1.96 -17.22 0.42
CA SER A 18 2.67 -16.46 -0.63
C SER A 18 1.99 -15.13 -1.02
N CYS A 19 0.70 -14.94 -0.73
CA CYS A 19 0.02 -13.67 -1.03
C CYS A 19 0.50 -12.51 -0.15
N SER A 20 0.96 -12.77 1.07
CA SER A 20 1.36 -11.71 2.01
C SER A 20 2.61 -10.96 1.55
N ASP A 21 3.63 -11.69 1.08
CA ASP A 21 4.90 -11.07 0.64
C ASP A 21 4.72 -10.20 -0.61
N LYS A 22 3.84 -10.64 -1.53
CA LYS A 22 3.51 -9.87 -2.73
C LYS A 22 2.76 -8.57 -2.37
N GLN A 23 1.76 -8.64 -1.48
CA GLN A 23 1.01 -7.47 -1.03
C GLN A 23 1.90 -6.45 -0.31
N ASN A 24 2.87 -6.91 0.48
CA ASN A 24 3.83 -6.02 1.14
C ASN A 24 4.66 -5.24 0.12
N LYS A 25 5.18 -5.91 -0.91
CA LYS A 25 5.93 -5.25 -1.98
C LYS A 25 5.08 -4.24 -2.76
N GLU A 26 3.83 -4.59 -3.07
CA GLU A 26 2.91 -3.69 -3.76
C GLU A 26 2.58 -2.45 -2.92
N ALA A 27 2.40 -2.60 -1.60
CA ALA A 27 2.20 -1.47 -0.69
C ALA A 27 3.42 -0.54 -0.65
N SER A 28 4.64 -1.09 -0.64
CA SER A 28 5.87 -0.27 -0.68
C SER A 28 5.97 0.53 -1.98
N LEU A 29 5.71 -0.08 -3.14
CA LEU A 29 5.66 0.62 -4.43
C LEU A 29 4.57 1.71 -4.46
N TYR A 30 3.42 1.42 -3.84
CA TYR A 30 2.34 2.38 -3.72
C TYR A 30 2.71 3.57 -2.82
N MET A 31 3.54 3.34 -1.79
CA MET A 31 4.09 4.41 -0.96
C MET A 31 5.15 5.24 -1.70
N GLU A 32 6.00 4.61 -2.51
CA GLU A 32 6.96 5.31 -3.38
C GLU A 32 6.23 6.23 -4.38
N GLU A 33 5.12 5.77 -4.95
CA GLU A 33 4.22 6.53 -5.81
C GLU A 33 3.67 7.78 -5.11
N ILE A 34 3.13 7.64 -3.89
CA ILE A 34 2.62 8.76 -3.08
C ILE A 34 3.73 9.82 -2.89
N ASN A 35 4.94 9.37 -2.54
CA ASN A 35 6.07 10.27 -2.36
C ASN A 35 6.44 10.98 -3.66
N ARG A 36 6.47 10.27 -4.80
CA ARG A 36 6.78 10.88 -6.08
C ARG A 36 5.76 11.95 -6.45
N LEU A 37 4.45 11.67 -6.34
CA LEU A 37 3.38 12.64 -6.62
C LEU A 37 3.52 13.89 -5.73
N TYR A 38 3.82 13.69 -4.44
CA TYR A 38 4.09 14.79 -3.52
C TYR A 38 5.29 15.64 -3.97
N GLN A 39 6.42 15.02 -4.32
CA GLN A 39 7.60 15.75 -4.80
C GLN A 39 7.38 16.42 -6.17
N SER A 40 6.52 15.87 -7.02
CA SER A 40 6.17 16.44 -8.32
C SER A 40 5.10 17.53 -8.24
N GLY A 41 4.57 17.84 -7.05
CA GLY A 41 3.52 18.85 -6.86
C GLY A 41 2.13 18.40 -7.32
N GLU A 42 1.93 17.10 -7.54
CA GLU A 42 0.67 16.45 -7.90
C GLU A 42 -0.11 16.10 -6.62
N TYR A 43 -0.38 17.13 -5.81
CA TYR A 43 -0.89 16.96 -4.45
C TYR A 43 -2.26 16.32 -4.36
N ASP A 44 -3.17 16.63 -5.29
CA ASP A 44 -4.51 16.05 -5.30
C ASP A 44 -4.48 14.54 -5.52
N GLU A 45 -3.63 14.08 -6.45
CA GLU A 45 -3.44 12.65 -6.71
C GLU A 45 -2.70 11.96 -5.57
N ALA A 46 -1.73 12.64 -4.93
CA ALA A 46 -1.12 12.13 -3.71
C ALA A 46 -2.17 11.91 -2.60
N LEU A 47 -3.12 12.83 -2.42
CA LEU A 47 -4.19 12.72 -1.41
C LEU A 47 -5.15 11.57 -1.73
N ILE A 48 -5.58 11.42 -2.99
CA ILE A 48 -6.43 10.30 -3.43
C ILE A 48 -5.75 8.97 -3.12
N ARG A 49 -4.45 8.87 -3.40
CA ARG A 49 -3.70 7.65 -3.12
C ARG A 49 -3.55 7.38 -1.63
N ILE A 50 -3.22 8.39 -0.83
CA ILE A 50 -3.15 8.29 0.64
C ILE A 50 -4.47 7.77 1.22
N ASP A 51 -5.61 8.23 0.73
CA ASP A 51 -6.92 7.80 1.21
C ASP A 51 -7.26 6.36 0.81
N SER A 52 -6.65 5.87 -0.27
CA SER A 52 -6.90 4.52 -0.79
C SER A 52 -6.01 3.44 -0.16
N ILE A 53 -4.83 3.79 0.38
CA ILE A 53 -3.80 2.80 0.78
C ILE A 53 -4.30 1.80 1.83
N GLN A 54 -5.11 2.23 2.80
CA GLN A 54 -5.64 1.35 3.83
C GLN A 54 -6.65 0.35 3.26
N SER A 55 -7.46 0.76 2.28
CA SER A 55 -8.42 -0.13 1.63
C SER A 55 -7.73 -1.14 0.71
N LEU A 56 -6.65 -0.73 0.04
CA LEU A 56 -5.92 -1.56 -0.91
C LEU A 56 -4.97 -2.53 -0.21
N PHE A 57 -4.32 -2.09 0.87
CA PHE A 57 -3.30 -2.85 1.59
C PHE A 57 -3.56 -2.85 3.10
N PRO A 58 -4.67 -3.43 3.58
CA PRO A 58 -5.09 -3.32 4.99
C PRO A 58 -4.11 -3.92 6.00
N LYS A 59 -3.15 -4.72 5.55
CA LYS A 59 -2.09 -5.33 6.38
C LYS A 59 -0.75 -4.58 6.33
N ALA A 60 -0.61 -3.59 5.44
CA ALA A 60 0.61 -2.79 5.28
C ALA A 60 0.67 -1.65 6.32
N PHE A 61 0.67 -2.02 7.60
CA PHE A 61 0.63 -1.04 8.70
C PHE A 61 1.75 0.01 8.65
N PRO A 62 3.01 -0.32 8.29
CA PRO A 62 4.07 0.69 8.17
C PRO A 62 3.74 1.76 7.13
N GLU A 63 3.34 1.35 5.92
CA GLU A 63 3.01 2.23 4.81
C GLU A 63 1.76 3.07 5.08
N ILE A 64 0.71 2.46 5.67
CA ILE A 64 -0.49 3.20 6.09
C ILE A 64 -0.12 4.30 7.07
N LYS A 65 0.69 4.00 8.10
CA LYS A 65 1.13 5.00 9.08
C LYS A 65 1.94 6.12 8.42
N ALA A 66 2.85 5.77 7.52
CA ALA A 66 3.66 6.75 6.79
C ALA A 66 2.78 7.66 5.91
N ALA A 67 1.82 7.09 5.16
CA ALA A 67 0.88 7.84 4.34
C ALA A 67 0.00 8.78 5.17
N MET A 68 -0.53 8.30 6.31
CA MET A 68 -1.35 9.13 7.21
C MET A 68 -0.56 10.26 7.85
N ALA A 69 0.71 10.03 8.21
CA ALA A 69 1.60 11.07 8.71
C ALA A 69 1.91 12.13 7.64
N LEU A 70 2.09 11.70 6.39
CA LEU A 70 2.36 12.59 5.26
C LEU A 70 1.15 13.45 4.86
N LYS A 71 -0.08 12.96 5.08
CA LYS A 71 -1.33 13.57 4.62
C LYS A 71 -1.48 15.07 4.94
N GLN A 72 -1.10 15.50 6.15
CA GLN A 72 -1.23 16.91 6.56
C GLN A 72 -0.24 17.81 5.81
N HIS A 73 0.96 17.31 5.52
CA HIS A 73 1.96 18.05 4.73
C HIS A 73 1.49 18.23 3.29
N VAL A 74 0.92 17.19 2.68
CA VAL A 74 0.39 17.24 1.31
C VAL A 74 -0.78 18.22 1.21
N ARG A 75 -1.70 18.23 2.18
CA ARG A 75 -2.82 19.19 2.23
C ARG A 75 -2.32 20.62 2.27
N LYS A 76 -1.41 20.90 3.19
CA LYS A 76 -0.81 22.24 3.33
C LYS A 76 -0.14 22.68 2.02
N ALA A 77 0.65 21.81 1.39
CA ALA A 77 1.31 22.11 0.13
C ALA A 77 0.32 22.32 -1.03
N SER A 78 -0.80 21.60 -1.05
CA SER A 78 -1.89 21.82 -2.02
C SER A 78 -2.53 23.19 -1.84
N ASP A 79 -2.88 23.55 -0.60
CA ASP A 79 -3.47 24.86 -0.28
C ASP A 79 -2.52 26.01 -0.65
N GLU A 80 -1.22 25.88 -0.33
CA GLU A 80 -0.20 26.86 -0.69
C GLU A 80 -0.04 27.01 -2.22
N LYS A 81 -0.11 25.91 -2.98
CA LYS A 81 -0.07 25.94 -4.44
C LYS A 81 -1.25 26.73 -5.02
N VAL A 82 -2.46 26.54 -4.49
CA VAL A 82 -3.65 27.28 -4.95
C VAL A 82 -3.52 28.78 -4.70
N ILE A 83 -2.89 29.20 -3.60
CA ILE A 83 -2.68 30.63 -3.29
C ILE A 83 -1.65 31.28 -4.23
N LEU A 84 -0.70 30.50 -4.74
CA LEU A 84 0.41 30.99 -5.57
C LEU A 84 0.16 30.92 -7.09
N THR A 85 -0.98 30.34 -7.51
CA THR A 85 -1.35 30.15 -8.92
C THR A 85 -2.48 31.09 -9.31
#